data_AF-A0A392PNL9-F1
#
_entry.id   AF-A0A392PNL9-F1
#
_cell.length_a   1.000
_cell.length_b   1.000
_cell.length_c   1.000
_cell.angle_alpha   90.00
_cell.angle_beta   90.00
_cell.angle_gamma   90.00
#
_symmetry.space_group_name_H-M   'P 1'
#
loop_
_entity.id
_entity.type
_entity.pdbx_description
1 polymer ?
#
loop_
_entity_poly.entity_id
_entity_poly.type
_entity_poly.pdbx_seq_one_letter_code
_entity_poly.pdbx_strand_id
1 'polypeptide(L)'
;TFRNKGYGCNDLEEWIRFAVARNVEEIDLCLLEDNHLSAPNPNDGSFFVFPCDTFDFNSTLKCLRLAHCVLAPLKSCNYGFSTLTTLELFKVDLKSEEHIRILLSSCDNLESLSFSECYNMDYLKLEYSFCKKLKYLKVNLCRQLKGIMLKSNILETLEYVGNKVAFFFDAPNLKSFFGYVSENWLVCKLSTDLPQLENLFLECCCMVSVYTFRVM
;
A
#
# COMPACT_ATOMS: atom_id res chain seq x y z
N THR A 1 2.32 -21.47 -11.34
CA THR A 1 3.52 -20.65 -11.59
C THR A 1 3.83 -20.60 -13.07
N PHE A 2 3.83 -19.39 -13.65
CA PHE A 2 4.01 -19.17 -15.10
C PHE A 2 5.40 -19.62 -15.60
N ARG A 3 6.44 -19.65 -14.74
CA ARG A 3 7.79 -20.08 -15.16
C ARG A 3 8.04 -21.60 -15.16
N ASN A 4 7.18 -22.42 -14.57
CA ASN A 4 7.43 -23.87 -14.42
C ASN A 4 7.03 -24.72 -15.64
N LYS A 5 6.56 -24.12 -16.75
CA LYS A 5 6.14 -24.86 -17.96
C LYS A 5 6.75 -24.35 -19.27
N GLY A 6 7.89 -23.65 -19.21
CA GLY A 6 8.53 -23.11 -20.42
C GLY A 6 7.87 -21.85 -20.98
N TYR A 7 6.96 -21.23 -20.22
CA TYR A 7 6.41 -19.92 -20.50
C TYR A 7 7.29 -18.85 -19.81
N GLY A 8 7.86 -17.95 -20.61
CA GLY A 8 8.79 -16.92 -20.15
C GLY A 8 8.09 -15.70 -19.56
N CYS A 9 8.88 -14.71 -19.14
CA CYS A 9 8.41 -13.39 -18.70
C CYS A 9 7.50 -12.70 -19.74
N ASN A 10 7.73 -12.99 -21.02
CA ASN A 10 6.98 -12.44 -22.14
C ASN A 10 5.52 -12.90 -22.14
N ASP A 11 5.23 -14.12 -21.68
CA ASP A 11 3.86 -14.64 -21.65
C ASP A 11 3.02 -13.89 -20.61
N LEU A 12 3.59 -13.57 -19.44
CA LEU A 12 2.88 -12.81 -18.40
C LEU A 12 2.54 -11.40 -18.88
N GLU A 13 3.49 -10.73 -19.54
CA GLU A 13 3.25 -9.39 -20.09
C GLU A 13 2.16 -9.42 -21.19
N GLU A 14 2.16 -10.46 -22.04
CA GLU A 14 1.10 -10.69 -23.02
C GLU A 14 -0.26 -10.92 -22.34
N TRP A 15 -0.32 -11.69 -21.25
CA TRP A 15 -1.55 -11.88 -20.49
C TRP A 15 -2.05 -10.59 -19.85
N ILE A 16 -1.15 -9.74 -19.33
CA ILE A 16 -1.51 -8.42 -18.79
C ILE A 16 -2.07 -7.53 -19.92
N ARG A 17 -1.38 -7.45 -21.06
CA ARG A 17 -1.86 -6.69 -22.23
C ARG A 17 -3.21 -7.21 -22.72
N PHE A 18 -3.40 -8.52 -22.77
CA PHE A 18 -4.66 -9.15 -23.12
C PHE A 18 -5.77 -8.76 -22.14
N ALA A 19 -5.51 -8.82 -20.84
CA ALA A 19 -6.49 -8.43 -19.82
C ALA A 19 -6.88 -6.95 -19.96
N VAL A 20 -5.91 -6.05 -20.13
CA VAL A 20 -6.16 -4.63 -20.38
C VAL A 20 -7.00 -4.42 -21.63
N ALA A 21 -6.69 -5.10 -22.74
CA ALA A 21 -7.47 -5.03 -23.97
C ALA A 21 -8.91 -5.55 -23.82
N ARG A 22 -9.19 -6.34 -22.77
CA ARG A 22 -10.52 -6.83 -22.42
C ARG A 22 -11.24 -5.97 -21.39
N ASN A 23 -10.69 -4.81 -21.02
CA ASN A 23 -11.26 -3.90 -20.03
C ASN A 23 -11.55 -4.59 -18.69
N VAL A 24 -10.58 -5.38 -18.20
CA VAL A 24 -10.72 -5.97 -16.87
C VAL A 24 -10.71 -4.88 -15.82
N GLU A 25 -11.61 -5.00 -14.84
CA GLU A 25 -11.69 -4.07 -13.72
C GLU A 25 -10.84 -4.52 -12.52
N GLU A 26 -10.35 -5.76 -12.52
CA GLU A 26 -9.56 -6.33 -11.43
C GLU A 26 -8.37 -7.14 -11.96
N ILE A 27 -7.19 -6.85 -11.42
CA ILE A 27 -5.97 -7.62 -11.64
C ILE A 27 -5.40 -7.99 -10.27
N ASP A 28 -5.27 -9.29 -10.05
CA ASP A 28 -4.66 -9.87 -8.85
C ASP A 28 -3.52 -10.80 -9.27
N LEU A 29 -2.28 -10.39 -8.99
CA LEU A 29 -1.08 -11.10 -9.41
C LEU A 29 -0.17 -11.41 -8.22
N CYS A 30 0.06 -12.69 -8.00
CA CYS A 30 1.09 -13.18 -7.08
C CYS A 30 2.23 -13.85 -7.87
N LEU A 31 3.39 -13.20 -7.88
CA LEU A 31 4.54 -13.57 -8.71
C LEU A 31 5.65 -14.30 -7.93
N LEU A 32 5.27 -15.06 -6.90
CA LEU A 32 6.20 -15.89 -6.15
C LEU A 32 6.78 -17.00 -7.07
N GLU A 33 8.10 -17.11 -7.12
CA GLU A 33 8.75 -18.27 -7.74
C GLU A 33 8.79 -19.43 -6.75
N ASP A 34 8.14 -20.55 -7.12
CA ASP A 34 7.99 -21.76 -6.27
C ASP A 34 9.32 -22.39 -5.79
N ASN A 35 10.46 -22.01 -6.37
CA ASN A 35 11.74 -22.71 -6.14
C ASN A 35 12.67 -22.05 -5.11
N HIS A 36 12.27 -20.93 -4.49
CA HIS A 36 13.06 -20.31 -3.44
C HIS A 36 12.40 -20.52 -2.07
N LEU A 37 12.87 -21.53 -1.34
CA LEU A 37 12.58 -21.76 0.09
C LEU A 37 13.02 -20.59 1.01
N SER A 38 13.60 -19.54 0.44
CA SER A 38 14.00 -18.29 1.08
C SER A 38 13.45 -17.12 0.28
N ALA A 39 12.91 -16.11 0.97
CA ALA A 39 12.44 -14.89 0.32
C ALA A 39 13.55 -14.34 -0.61
N PRO A 40 13.26 -14.05 -1.89
CA PRO A 40 14.25 -13.55 -2.83
C PRO A 40 14.95 -12.33 -2.23
N ASN A 41 16.28 -12.33 -2.27
CA ASN A 41 17.08 -11.21 -1.79
C ASN A 41 16.66 -9.96 -2.62
N PRO A 42 16.17 -8.88 -1.99
CA PRO A 42 15.81 -7.64 -2.69
C PRO A 42 16.90 -7.10 -3.61
N ASN A 43 18.17 -7.47 -3.36
CA ASN A 43 19.34 -7.03 -4.12
C ASN A 43 19.70 -7.92 -5.32
N ASP A 44 19.03 -9.05 -5.52
CA ASP A 44 19.36 -10.02 -6.60
C ASP A 44 18.79 -9.60 -7.97
N GLY A 45 18.02 -8.51 -8.03
CA GLY A 45 17.54 -7.92 -9.29
C GLY A 45 16.56 -8.80 -10.09
N SER A 46 16.10 -9.92 -9.54
CA SER A 46 15.33 -10.95 -10.25
C SER A 46 13.80 -10.77 -10.24
N PHE A 47 13.28 -9.75 -9.54
CA PHE A 47 11.85 -9.50 -9.48
C PHE A 47 11.28 -9.00 -10.82
N PHE A 48 10.11 -9.53 -11.18
CA PHE A 48 9.32 -9.01 -12.29
C PHE A 48 8.95 -7.54 -12.06
N VAL A 49 9.18 -6.69 -13.06
CA VAL A 49 8.77 -5.28 -13.04
C VAL A 49 7.38 -5.18 -13.63
N PHE A 50 6.43 -4.70 -12.83
CA PHE A 50 5.05 -4.53 -13.29
C PHE A 50 4.96 -3.47 -14.39
N PRO A 51 4.37 -3.78 -15.56
CA PRO A 51 4.38 -2.91 -16.74
C PRO A 51 3.32 -1.80 -16.61
N CYS A 52 3.61 -0.78 -15.80
CA CYS A 52 2.70 0.34 -15.53
C CYS A 52 2.28 1.09 -16.81
N ASP A 53 3.16 1.12 -17.80
CA ASP A 53 2.96 1.75 -19.11
C ASP A 53 1.96 1.02 -20.02
N THR A 54 1.55 -0.19 -19.67
CA THR A 54 0.48 -0.91 -20.38
C THR A 54 -0.91 -0.29 -20.12
N PHE A 55 -1.06 0.53 -19.06
CA PHE A 55 -2.33 1.11 -18.66
C PHE A 55 -2.44 2.57 -19.12
N ASP A 56 -3.31 2.83 -20.10
CA ASP A 56 -3.58 4.17 -20.62
C ASP A 56 -4.76 4.84 -19.91
N PHE A 57 -5.10 6.05 -20.33
CA PHE A 57 -6.22 6.84 -19.78
C PHE A 57 -7.61 6.22 -19.98
N ASN A 58 -7.75 5.18 -20.82
CA ASN A 58 -9.00 4.45 -21.01
C ASN A 58 -9.10 3.20 -20.11
N SER A 59 -8.08 2.94 -19.31
CA SER A 59 -8.06 1.83 -18.34
C SER A 59 -9.31 1.86 -17.45
N THR A 60 -9.99 0.72 -17.40
CA THR A 60 -11.17 0.48 -16.54
C THR A 60 -10.81 -0.17 -15.22
N LEU A 61 -9.51 -0.32 -14.93
CA LEU A 61 -8.99 -1.02 -13.77
C LEU A 61 -9.41 -0.31 -12.47
N LYS A 62 -10.21 -1.00 -11.65
CA LYS A 62 -10.68 -0.52 -10.34
C LYS A 62 -9.91 -1.13 -9.18
N CYS A 63 -9.39 -2.35 -9.33
CA CYS A 63 -8.68 -3.07 -8.29
C CYS A 63 -7.36 -3.63 -8.83
N LEU A 64 -6.27 -3.29 -8.15
CA LEU A 64 -4.94 -3.82 -8.43
C LEU A 64 -4.36 -4.42 -7.16
N ARG A 65 -4.16 -5.75 -7.17
CA ARG A 65 -3.44 -6.47 -6.13
C ARG A 65 -2.16 -7.05 -6.70
N LEU A 66 -1.04 -6.68 -6.12
CA LEU A 66 0.28 -7.12 -6.56
C LEU A 66 1.05 -7.73 -5.42
N ALA A 67 1.63 -8.89 -5.67
CA ALA A 67 2.50 -9.57 -4.72
C ALA A 67 3.81 -10.04 -5.36
N HIS A 68 4.92 -9.87 -4.62
CA HIS A 68 6.25 -10.36 -4.99
C HIS A 68 6.78 -9.79 -6.32
N CYS A 69 6.68 -8.48 -6.52
CA CYS A 69 7.15 -7.83 -7.75
C CYS A 69 7.78 -6.46 -7.47
N VAL A 70 8.29 -5.83 -8.51
CA VAL A 70 8.69 -4.41 -8.51
C VAL A 70 7.53 -3.58 -9.06
N LEU A 71 7.20 -2.49 -8.37
CA LEU A 71 6.27 -1.47 -8.86
C LEU A 71 6.99 -0.12 -8.93
N ALA A 72 7.30 0.32 -10.14
CA ALA A 72 8.10 1.53 -10.39
C ALA A 72 7.45 2.40 -11.49
N PRO A 73 6.30 3.04 -11.20
CA PRO A 73 5.63 3.89 -12.18
C PRO A 73 6.46 5.12 -12.51
N LEU A 74 6.48 5.47 -13.80
CA LEU A 74 7.09 6.69 -14.31
C LEU A 74 6.02 7.75 -14.54
N LYS A 75 6.35 9.03 -14.33
CA LYS A 75 5.41 10.16 -14.50
C LYS A 75 4.72 10.18 -15.86
N SER A 76 5.42 9.76 -16.92
CA SER A 76 4.92 9.72 -18.28
C SER A 76 3.93 8.58 -18.55
N CYS A 77 3.78 7.62 -17.64
CA CYS A 77 3.10 6.36 -17.91
C CYS A 77 2.01 6.02 -16.89
N ASN A 78 1.76 6.88 -15.91
CA ASN A 78 0.94 6.53 -14.75
C ASN A 78 -0.56 6.90 -14.90
N TYR A 79 -1.03 7.19 -16.11
CA TYR A 79 -2.38 7.73 -16.33
C TYR A 79 -3.50 6.69 -16.14
N GLY A 80 -3.21 5.41 -16.35
CA GLY A 80 -4.21 4.34 -16.30
C GLY A 80 -4.60 3.85 -14.91
N PHE A 81 -4.09 4.47 -13.85
CA PHE A 81 -4.49 4.19 -12.47
C PHE A 81 -5.50 5.18 -11.90
N SER A 82 -5.97 6.14 -12.71
CA SER A 82 -6.99 7.11 -12.29
C SER A 82 -8.34 6.50 -11.93
N THR A 83 -8.65 5.31 -12.45
CA THR A 83 -9.86 4.55 -12.16
C THR A 83 -9.74 3.61 -10.96
N LEU A 84 -8.53 3.44 -10.40
CA LEU A 84 -8.32 2.58 -9.23
C LEU A 84 -9.10 3.11 -8.04
N THR A 85 -9.83 2.20 -7.41
CA THR A 85 -10.52 2.36 -6.12
C THR A 85 -9.80 1.60 -5.02
N THR A 86 -9.11 0.51 -5.37
CA THR A 86 -8.38 -0.35 -4.43
C THR A 86 -6.99 -0.67 -4.97
N LEU A 87 -5.98 -0.46 -4.14
CA LEU A 87 -4.60 -0.83 -4.41
C LEU A 87 -4.02 -1.60 -3.22
N GLU A 88 -3.66 -2.86 -3.43
CA GLU A 88 -3.09 -3.73 -2.40
C GLU A 88 -1.74 -4.28 -2.83
N LEU A 89 -0.70 -3.99 -2.04
CA LEU A 89 0.68 -4.35 -2.36
C LEU A 89 1.24 -5.24 -1.26
N PHE A 90 1.70 -6.43 -1.63
CA PHE A 90 2.29 -7.40 -0.71
C PHE A 90 3.72 -7.78 -1.13
N LYS A 91 4.72 -7.51 -0.29
CA LYS A 91 6.13 -7.79 -0.61
C LYS A 91 6.56 -7.20 -1.96
N VAL A 92 6.07 -6.00 -2.25
CA VAL A 92 6.40 -5.25 -3.46
C VAL A 92 7.59 -4.33 -3.18
N ASP A 93 8.56 -4.35 -4.08
CA ASP A 93 9.65 -3.38 -4.12
C ASP A 93 9.18 -2.10 -4.83
N LEU A 94 9.04 -1.02 -4.06
CA LEU A 94 8.57 0.28 -4.53
C LEU A 94 9.69 1.15 -5.13
N LYS A 95 10.94 0.66 -5.15
CA LYS A 95 12.18 1.33 -5.59
C LYS A 95 12.58 2.60 -4.84
N SER A 96 11.66 3.53 -4.58
CA SER A 96 11.89 4.73 -3.78
C SER A 96 10.60 5.45 -3.43
N GLU A 97 10.67 6.40 -2.49
CA GLU A 97 9.56 7.30 -2.14
C GLU A 97 9.02 8.09 -3.35
N GLU A 98 9.87 8.42 -4.32
CA GLU A 98 9.44 9.16 -5.51
C GLU A 98 8.46 8.34 -6.35
N HIS A 99 8.68 7.02 -6.48
CA HIS A 99 7.77 6.15 -7.22
C HIS A 99 6.43 6.01 -6.51
N ILE A 100 6.41 5.99 -5.18
CA ILE A 100 5.16 6.02 -4.39
C ILE A 100 4.43 7.33 -4.64
N ARG A 101 5.12 8.47 -4.60
CA ARG A 101 4.51 9.78 -4.88
C ARG A 101 3.93 9.84 -6.29
N ILE A 102 4.68 9.33 -7.29
CA ILE A 102 4.21 9.23 -8.67
C ILE A 102 2.94 8.38 -8.72
N LEU A 103 2.98 7.17 -8.15
CA LEU A 103 1.86 6.23 -8.08
C LEU A 103 0.60 6.92 -7.54
N LEU A 104 0.69 7.53 -6.36
CA LEU A 104 -0.47 8.11 -5.68
C LEU A 104 -0.98 9.38 -6.36
N SER A 105 -0.13 10.11 -7.08
CA SER A 105 -0.53 11.33 -7.78
C SER A 105 -1.49 11.09 -8.95
N SER A 106 -1.57 9.87 -9.48
CA SER A 106 -2.52 9.51 -10.54
C SER A 106 -3.79 8.84 -10.05
N CYS A 107 -3.84 8.42 -8.78
CA CYS A 107 -4.89 7.59 -8.22
C CYS A 107 -6.03 8.44 -7.62
N ASP A 108 -6.66 9.30 -8.42
CA ASP A 108 -7.66 10.27 -7.97
C ASP A 108 -8.92 9.62 -7.34
N ASN A 109 -9.29 8.41 -7.79
CA ASN A 109 -10.47 7.69 -7.29
C ASN A 109 -10.16 6.66 -6.20
N LEU A 110 -8.91 6.58 -5.73
CA LEU A 110 -8.51 5.53 -4.80
C LEU A 110 -9.19 5.71 -3.44
N GLU A 111 -9.88 4.68 -2.97
CA GLU A 111 -10.64 4.64 -1.72
C GLU A 111 -9.93 3.80 -0.65
N SER A 112 -9.20 2.77 -1.06
CA SER A 112 -8.46 1.84 -0.20
C SER A 112 -7.03 1.63 -0.69
N LEU A 113 -6.06 1.81 0.20
CA LEU A 113 -4.64 1.62 -0.06
C LEU A 113 -4.02 0.73 1.01
N SER A 114 -3.35 -0.35 0.60
CA SER A 114 -2.68 -1.30 1.49
C SER A 114 -1.24 -1.54 1.07
N PHE A 115 -0.32 -1.39 2.01
CA PHE A 115 1.07 -1.82 1.91
C PHE A 115 1.34 -2.89 2.96
N SER A 116 1.79 -4.06 2.53
CA SER A 116 2.12 -5.18 3.43
C SER A 116 3.50 -5.73 3.09
N GLU A 117 4.43 -5.68 4.04
CA GLU A 117 5.82 -6.16 3.89
C GLU A 117 6.56 -5.56 2.67
N CYS A 118 6.20 -4.34 2.23
CA CYS A 118 6.84 -3.67 1.11
C CYS A 118 8.27 -3.19 1.43
N TYR A 119 9.08 -3.03 0.37
CA TYR A 119 10.49 -2.64 0.44
C TYR A 119 10.74 -1.26 -0.16
N ASN A 120 11.86 -0.64 0.21
CA ASN A 120 12.33 0.66 -0.30
C ASN A 120 11.34 1.81 -0.04
N MET A 121 10.76 1.81 1.16
CA MET A 121 9.83 2.82 1.67
C MET A 121 10.27 3.26 3.07
N ASP A 122 11.07 4.32 3.14
CA ASP A 122 11.54 4.93 4.40
C ASP A 122 10.47 5.86 5.00
N TYR A 123 9.81 6.68 4.18
CA TYR A 123 8.70 7.53 4.59
C TYR A 123 7.48 7.36 3.67
N LEU A 124 6.30 7.26 4.28
CA LEU A 124 5.02 7.36 3.57
C LEU A 124 4.43 8.75 3.77
N LYS A 125 4.21 9.49 2.68
CA LYS A 125 3.62 10.83 2.70
C LYS A 125 2.34 10.83 1.89
N LEU A 126 1.21 11.05 2.55
CA LEU A 126 -0.06 11.37 1.92
C LEU A 126 -0.27 12.88 2.02
N GLU A 127 -0.33 13.54 0.87
CA GLU A 127 -0.58 14.97 0.75
C GLU A 127 -2.01 15.21 0.27
N TYR A 128 -2.61 16.35 0.63
CA TYR A 128 -3.99 16.71 0.27
C TYR A 128 -4.30 16.63 -1.24
N SER A 129 -3.27 16.81 -2.08
CA SER A 129 -3.39 16.75 -3.53
C SER A 129 -3.56 15.33 -4.07
N PHE A 130 -3.20 14.30 -3.29
CA PHE A 130 -3.22 12.90 -3.73
C PHE A 130 -4.44 12.17 -3.20
N CYS A 131 -4.91 11.20 -3.99
CA CYS A 131 -5.96 10.26 -3.62
C CYS A 131 -7.16 10.91 -2.91
N LYS A 132 -7.84 11.82 -3.61
CA LYS A 132 -8.95 12.67 -3.10
C LYS A 132 -10.21 11.90 -2.69
N LYS A 133 -10.19 10.56 -2.71
CA LYS A 133 -11.24 9.68 -2.21
C LYS A 133 -10.74 8.66 -1.19
N LEU A 134 -9.48 8.74 -0.75
CA LEU A 134 -8.85 7.72 0.10
C LEU A 134 -9.42 7.77 1.51
N LYS A 135 -10.22 6.75 1.85
CA LYS A 135 -10.86 6.61 3.16
C LYS A 135 -10.13 5.63 4.06
N TYR A 136 -9.43 4.67 3.48
CA TYR A 136 -8.77 3.59 4.22
C TYR A 136 -7.30 3.45 3.82
N LEU A 137 -6.43 3.50 4.82
CA LEU A 137 -5.00 3.23 4.68
C LEU A 137 -4.59 2.09 5.60
N LYS A 138 -3.92 1.09 5.04
CA LYS A 138 -3.28 0.01 5.78
C LYS A 138 -1.78 -0.03 5.49
N VAL A 139 -0.98 -0.08 6.55
CA VAL A 139 0.48 -0.26 6.47
C VAL A 139 0.89 -1.33 7.46
N ASN A 140 1.38 -2.45 6.93
CA ASN A 140 1.64 -3.66 7.69
C ASN A 140 3.07 -4.17 7.45
N LEU A 141 3.86 -4.35 8.50
CA LEU A 141 5.18 -4.99 8.51
C LEU A 141 6.20 -4.45 7.49
N CYS A 142 6.06 -3.18 7.06
CA CYS A 142 7.05 -2.49 6.22
C CYS A 142 8.29 -2.13 7.05
N ARG A 143 9.27 -3.03 7.12
CA ARG A 143 10.37 -2.99 8.12
C ARG A 143 11.31 -1.78 8.02
N GLN A 144 11.45 -1.20 6.82
CA GLN A 144 12.33 -0.04 6.57
C GLN A 144 11.65 1.30 6.91
N LEU A 145 10.33 1.30 7.10
CA LEU A 145 9.56 2.51 7.34
C LEU A 145 9.99 3.16 8.67
N LYS A 146 10.26 4.46 8.60
CA LYS A 146 10.70 5.32 9.71
C LYS A 146 9.65 6.35 10.09
N GLY A 147 8.78 6.74 9.15
CA GLY A 147 7.72 7.71 9.44
C GLY A 147 6.55 7.70 8.47
N ILE A 148 5.41 8.14 8.98
CA ILE A 148 4.16 8.30 8.24
C ILE A 148 3.66 9.73 8.44
N MET A 149 3.48 10.46 7.35
CA MET A 149 2.89 11.79 7.32
C MET A 149 1.55 11.72 6.59
N LEU A 150 0.48 12.06 7.30
CA LEU A 150 -0.89 12.00 6.78
C LEU A 150 -1.48 13.40 6.77
N LYS A 151 -1.59 13.98 5.58
CA LYS A 151 -2.31 15.23 5.33
C LYS A 151 -3.51 14.92 4.45
N SER A 152 -4.66 14.68 5.08
CA SER A 152 -5.88 14.26 4.39
C SER A 152 -7.13 14.67 5.15
N ASN A 153 -8.06 15.34 4.47
CA ASN A 153 -9.35 15.73 5.03
C ASN A 153 -10.44 14.67 4.81
N ILE A 154 -10.10 13.48 4.33
CA ILE A 154 -11.07 12.43 3.95
C ILE A 154 -10.69 11.05 4.47
N LEU A 155 -9.44 10.86 4.93
CA LEU A 155 -9.01 9.58 5.48
C LEU A 155 -9.77 9.32 6.77
N GLU A 156 -10.50 8.21 6.81
CA GLU A 156 -11.37 7.84 7.93
C GLU A 156 -10.75 6.77 8.81
N THR A 157 -9.94 5.87 8.23
CA THR A 157 -9.37 4.72 8.92
C THR A 157 -7.89 4.53 8.59
N LEU A 158 -7.10 4.27 9.65
CA LEU A 158 -5.69 3.89 9.57
C LEU A 158 -5.47 2.56 10.30
N GLU A 159 -4.94 1.57 9.59
CA GLU A 159 -4.37 0.36 10.18
C GLU A 159 -2.85 0.39 10.11
N TYR A 160 -2.18 0.25 11.25
CA TYR A 160 -0.73 0.23 11.34
C TYR A 160 -0.21 -0.93 12.20
N VAL A 161 0.54 -1.83 11.59
CA VAL A 161 1.26 -2.89 12.30
C VAL A 161 2.72 -2.85 11.84
N GLY A 162 3.68 -2.75 12.76
CA GLY A 162 5.08 -2.65 12.37
C GLY A 162 6.00 -2.19 13.49
N ASN A 163 7.20 -1.74 13.09
CA ASN A 163 8.20 -1.20 14.00
C ASN A 163 7.77 0.18 14.54
N LYS A 164 8.55 0.73 15.47
CA LYS A 164 8.36 2.11 15.93
C LYS A 164 8.61 3.11 14.77
N VAL A 165 7.62 3.95 14.46
CA VAL A 165 7.72 5.00 13.44
C VAL A 165 7.26 6.36 13.94
N ALA A 166 7.77 7.44 13.35
CA ALA A 166 7.29 8.79 13.61
C ALA A 166 5.98 9.06 12.86
N PHE A 167 4.91 9.36 13.59
CA PHE A 167 3.65 9.84 13.00
C PHE A 167 3.56 11.36 13.00
N PHE A 168 3.03 11.90 11.90
CA PHE A 168 2.64 13.30 11.73
C PHE A 168 1.24 13.34 11.15
N PHE A 169 0.28 13.83 11.94
CA PHE A 169 -1.12 13.87 11.56
C PHE A 169 -1.57 15.30 11.26
N ASP A 170 -2.19 15.46 10.10
CA ASP A 170 -3.07 16.55 9.70
C ASP A 170 -4.27 15.89 9.00
N ALA A 171 -5.01 15.12 9.79
CA ALA A 171 -6.05 14.21 9.31
C ALA A 171 -7.33 14.34 10.16
N PRO A 172 -8.07 15.46 10.07
CA PRO A 172 -9.15 15.78 10.98
C PRO A 172 -10.37 14.86 10.90
N ASN A 173 -10.49 14.04 9.85
CA ASN A 173 -11.58 13.06 9.68
C ASN A 173 -11.16 11.63 10.00
N LEU A 174 -9.92 11.42 10.48
CA LEU A 174 -9.44 10.11 10.91
C LEU A 174 -10.14 9.71 12.21
N LYS A 175 -11.09 8.79 12.11
CA LYS A 175 -11.97 8.35 13.21
C LYS A 175 -11.57 7.01 13.78
N SER A 176 -10.89 6.18 12.99
CA SER A 176 -10.52 4.83 13.40
C SER A 176 -9.02 4.60 13.27
N PHE A 177 -8.40 4.16 14.35
CA PHE A 177 -7.01 3.72 14.36
C PHE A 177 -6.94 2.28 14.89
N PHE A 178 -6.33 1.41 14.10
CA PHE A 178 -6.01 0.04 14.50
C PHE A 178 -4.50 -0.11 14.47
N GLY A 179 -3.90 -0.62 15.54
CA GLY A 179 -2.49 -0.93 15.45
C GLY A 179 -1.94 -1.84 16.52
N TYR A 180 -0.73 -2.29 16.26
CA TYR A 180 0.02 -3.10 17.21
C TYR A 180 0.92 -2.20 18.06
N VAL A 181 0.70 -2.19 19.37
CA VAL A 181 1.45 -1.31 20.28
C VAL A 181 2.29 -2.18 21.21
N SER A 182 3.60 -2.18 20.97
CA SER A 182 4.58 -2.71 21.92
C SER A 182 4.93 -1.70 23.02
N GLU A 183 4.69 -0.40 22.81
CA GLU A 183 5.12 0.66 23.73
C GLU A 183 4.03 1.72 23.99
N ASN A 184 3.79 2.04 25.26
CA ASN A 184 2.76 3.00 25.73
C ASN A 184 2.81 4.41 25.09
N TRP A 185 3.92 4.82 24.47
CA TRP A 185 4.07 6.17 23.92
C TRP A 185 3.10 6.46 22.76
N LEU A 186 2.71 5.44 21.98
CA LEU A 186 1.77 5.60 20.87
C LEU A 186 0.40 6.07 21.38
N VAL A 187 -0.05 5.54 22.51
CA VAL A 187 -1.38 5.84 23.06
C VAL A 187 -1.49 7.31 23.46
N CYS A 188 -0.51 7.82 24.21
CA CYS A 188 -0.50 9.22 24.66
C CYS A 188 -0.36 10.21 23.49
N LYS A 189 0.37 9.81 22.44
CA LYS A 189 0.54 10.65 21.26
C LYS A 189 -0.73 10.70 20.41
N LEU A 190 -1.37 9.55 20.17
CA LEU A 190 -2.61 9.46 19.40
C LEU A 190 -3.74 10.26 20.06
N SER A 191 -3.88 10.23 21.39
CA SER A 191 -4.89 11.01 22.09
C SER A 191 -4.70 12.52 21.96
N THR A 192 -3.45 12.97 21.78
CA THR A 192 -3.12 14.39 21.62
C THR A 192 -3.22 14.85 20.17
N ASP A 193 -2.70 14.04 19.24
CA ASP A 193 -2.64 14.38 17.81
C ASP A 193 -3.97 14.13 17.08
N LEU A 194 -4.79 13.20 17.60
CA LEU A 194 -6.06 12.79 16.99
C LEU A 194 -7.19 12.75 18.04
N PRO A 195 -7.53 13.88 18.68
CA PRO A 195 -8.59 13.96 19.69
C PRO A 195 -9.99 13.56 19.16
N GLN A 196 -10.17 13.53 17.84
CA GLN A 196 -11.41 13.13 17.15
C GLN A 196 -11.58 11.61 16.98
N LEU A 197 -10.62 10.78 17.39
CA LEU A 197 -10.72 9.33 17.22
C LEU A 197 -11.94 8.77 17.98
N GLU A 198 -12.79 8.06 17.25
CA GLU A 198 -13.98 7.37 17.78
C GLU A 198 -13.66 5.91 18.12
N ASN A 199 -12.79 5.28 17.32
CA ASN A 199 -12.42 3.88 17.44
C ASN A 199 -10.90 3.73 17.57
N LEU A 200 -10.46 3.16 18.69
CA LEU A 200 -9.05 2.84 18.92
C LEU A 200 -8.92 1.36 19.27
N PHE A 201 -8.24 0.61 18.41
CA PHE A 201 -7.96 -0.81 18.60
C PHE A 201 -6.46 -1.01 18.68
N LEU A 202 -5.98 -1.39 19.87
CA LEU A 202 -4.58 -1.64 20.11
C LEU A 202 -4.37 -3.11 20.49
N GLU A 203 -3.65 -3.85 19.66
CA GLU A 203 -3.18 -5.18 20.00
C GLU A 203 -1.83 -5.08 20.71
N CYS A 204 -1.75 -5.63 21.92
CA CYS A 204 -0.54 -5.60 22.75
C CYS A 204 0.07 -7.00 22.86
N CYS A 205 1.39 -7.11 22.66
CA CYS A 205 2.16 -8.36 22.84
C CYS A 205 2.14 -8.87 24.30
N CYS A 206 1.85 -7.99 25.27
CA CYS A 206 2.08 -8.27 26.68
C CYS A 206 0.86 -8.81 27.44
N MET A 207 -0.36 -8.72 26.89
CA MET A 207 -1.55 -9.33 27.49
C MET A 207 -2.63 -9.58 26.43
N VAL A 208 -3.37 -10.67 26.58
CA VAL A 208 -4.61 -11.00 25.85
C VAL A 208 -5.73 -10.04 26.28
N SER A 209 -5.53 -8.74 26.05
CA SER A 209 -6.45 -7.68 26.45
C SER A 209 -6.67 -6.76 25.26
N VAL A 210 -7.84 -6.88 24.63
CA VAL A 210 -8.35 -5.88 23.68
C VAL A 210 -8.85 -4.71 24.49
N TYR A 211 -8.15 -3.58 24.43
CA TYR A 211 -8.66 -2.34 25.01
C TYR A 211 -9.49 -1.60 23.96
N THR A 212 -10.81 -1.68 24.07
CA THR A 212 -11.72 -0.79 23.34
C THR A 212 -11.89 0.47 24.17
N PHE A 213 -11.17 1.54 23.82
CA PHE A 213 -11.45 2.85 24.39
C PHE A 213 -12.50 3.53 23.50
N ARG A 214 -13.70 3.70 24.04
CA ARG A 214 -14.70 4.61 23.47
C ARG A 214 -14.40 5.99 24.08
N VAL A 215 -13.81 6.89 23.31
CA VAL A 215 -13.58 8.26 23.76
C VAL A 215 -14.96 8.93 23.83
N MET A 216 -15.42 9.29 25.03
CA MET A 216 -16.67 10.03 25.27
C MET A 216 -16.42 11.54 25.21
#